data_AF-A0A9X3IW62-F1
#
_entry.id   AF-A0A9X3IW62-F1
#
_cell.length_a   1.000
_cell.length_b   1.000
_cell.length_c   1.000
_cell.angle_alpha   90.00
_cell.angle_beta   90.00
_cell.angle_gamma   90.00
#
_symmetry.space_group_name_H-M   'P 1'
#
loop_
_entity.id
_entity.type
_entity.pdbx_description
1 polymer ?
#
loop_
_entity_poly.entity_id
_entity_poly.type
_entity_poly.pdbx_seq_one_letter_code
_entity_poly.pdbx_strand_id
1 'polypeptide(L)'
;MSEDDKAPATGQGVRMELPTWDHSRSKRRGGDVGPTEDAFVTGVKEAGRTAKARSGLVIGGVIAALAVLVGIIVIFNSRQTASATATRQLATAARYESEAEVGDPALLLGANKGKPVAPIVKDEAERTAAVNKALDELDASAAGTDAAQVGALVRASGLLRAGDPAGAEALYREFLGKAGAGHPLLYAAREGLAFAREAQNDLDGALAELETLAGQKGAFYRDMALWQKGRILERQGKTEAALEVYRQYIAEYPLQQPSIAQNEVRKRLEELDPQALAGQPAPESPIQMMDAPGAPTP
;
A
#
# COMPACT_ATOMS: atom_id res chain seq x y z
N MET A 1 54.73 42.11 19.79
CA MET A 1 55.59 43.31 19.90
C MET A 1 55.30 44.13 18.66
N SER A 2 54.78 45.34 18.66
CA SER A 2 54.39 46.36 19.66
C SER A 2 53.66 47.44 18.81
N GLU A 3 52.54 48.02 19.26
CA GLU A 3 52.46 49.40 19.81
C GLU A 3 53.13 50.43 18.85
N ASP A 4 52.50 51.46 18.28
CA ASP A 4 51.63 52.50 18.85
C ASP A 4 51.14 53.38 17.66
N ASP A 5 49.88 53.78 17.57
CA ASP A 5 49.25 54.98 18.17
C ASP A 5 49.43 56.29 17.36
N LYS A 6 48.29 56.91 17.00
CA LYS A 6 47.95 58.36 17.01
C LYS A 6 47.06 58.83 15.86
N ALA A 7 45.85 59.26 16.25
CA ALA A 7 45.06 60.28 15.54
C ALA A 7 45.67 61.70 15.75
N PRO A 8 45.26 62.74 14.98
CA PRO A 8 44.13 63.55 15.46
C PRO A 8 43.21 64.20 14.39
N ALA A 9 41.94 64.31 14.80
CA ALA A 9 40.95 65.39 14.70
C ALA A 9 41.00 66.56 13.66
N THR A 10 39.83 66.72 13.01
CA THR A 10 39.02 67.94 12.77
C THR A 10 39.41 68.99 11.72
N GLY A 11 38.43 69.36 10.87
CA GLY A 11 38.42 70.67 10.20
C GLY A 11 37.50 70.84 8.99
N GLN A 12 36.28 71.33 9.23
CA GLN A 12 35.54 72.37 8.47
C GLN A 12 35.18 72.19 6.98
N GLY A 13 33.91 72.47 6.68
CA GLY A 13 33.33 72.41 5.34
C GLY A 13 33.53 73.67 4.49
N VAL A 14 33.27 73.52 3.19
CA VAL A 14 33.05 74.61 2.23
C VAL A 14 32.00 74.14 1.22
N ARG A 15 30.96 74.95 1.01
CA ARG A 15 29.94 74.78 -0.03
C ARG A 15 30.53 75.06 -1.41
N MET A 16 30.19 74.26 -2.41
CA MET A 16 30.38 74.58 -3.83
C MET A 16 29.04 74.47 -4.56
N GLU A 17 28.64 75.59 -5.16
CA GLU A 17 27.43 75.76 -5.95
C GLU A 17 27.48 74.90 -7.22
N LEU A 18 26.35 74.31 -7.60
CA LEU A 18 26.24 73.53 -8.84
C LEU A 18 25.86 74.44 -10.02
N PRO A 19 26.40 74.17 -11.23
CA PRO A 19 26.27 75.03 -12.40
C PRO A 19 24.82 75.19 -12.89
N THR A 20 24.45 76.43 -13.23
CA THR A 20 23.19 76.77 -13.87
C THR A 20 23.18 76.30 -15.33
N TRP A 21 22.29 75.36 -15.65
CA TRP A 21 22.15 74.89 -17.03
C TRP A 21 21.21 75.81 -17.82
N ASP A 22 21.76 76.42 -18.87
CA ASP A 22 21.10 77.38 -19.76
C ASP A 22 19.96 76.73 -20.57
N HIS A 23 18.75 77.25 -20.40
CA HIS A 23 17.56 76.88 -21.17
C HIS A 23 17.37 77.80 -22.36
N SER A 24 18.17 77.66 -23.42
CA SER A 24 17.79 78.24 -24.72
C SER A 24 18.39 77.53 -25.94
N ARG A 25 17.47 76.94 -26.72
CA ARG A 25 17.55 76.61 -28.16
C ARG A 25 18.41 75.40 -28.59
N SER A 26 17.71 74.31 -28.88
CA SER A 26 17.59 73.90 -30.30
C SER A 26 16.22 73.26 -30.57
N LYS A 27 15.54 73.78 -31.59
CA LYS A 27 14.24 73.32 -32.08
C LYS A 27 14.47 72.35 -33.25
N ARG A 28 13.70 71.26 -33.23
CA ARG A 28 13.14 70.50 -34.38
C ARG A 28 14.06 69.57 -35.17
N ARG A 29 13.81 68.26 -34.96
CA ARG A 29 13.52 67.32 -36.05
C ARG A 29 12.72 66.11 -35.51
N GLY A 30 11.53 65.90 -36.07
CA GLY A 30 10.85 64.59 -36.09
C GLY A 30 9.68 64.40 -35.10
N GLY A 31 8.47 64.40 -35.64
CA GLY A 31 7.37 63.49 -35.28
C GLY A 31 6.63 63.70 -33.95
N ASP A 32 5.35 64.05 -34.05
CA ASP A 32 4.33 63.77 -33.03
C ASP A 32 4.44 62.32 -32.53
N VAL A 33 4.74 62.12 -31.24
CA VAL A 33 4.26 60.94 -30.51
C VAL A 33 4.07 61.36 -29.05
N GLY A 34 2.82 61.38 -28.58
CA GLY A 34 2.50 61.52 -27.15
C GLY A 34 3.11 60.37 -26.33
N PRO A 35 3.01 60.40 -24.98
CA PRO A 35 3.61 59.37 -24.14
C PRO A 35 3.08 58.00 -24.57
N THR A 36 3.95 57.16 -25.14
CA THR A 36 3.65 55.78 -25.47
C THR A 36 3.31 55.06 -24.18
N GLU A 37 2.04 54.74 -24.00
CA GLU A 37 1.57 53.93 -22.87
C GLU A 37 2.30 52.58 -22.90
N ASP A 38 2.83 52.17 -21.74
CA ASP A 38 3.51 50.88 -21.54
C ASP A 38 2.63 49.74 -22.11
N ALA A 39 3.23 48.79 -22.82
CA ALA A 39 2.53 47.63 -23.40
C ALA A 39 1.76 46.84 -22.34
N PHE A 40 2.26 46.80 -21.10
CA PHE A 40 1.54 46.23 -19.97
C PHE A 40 0.28 47.03 -19.62
N VAL A 41 0.39 48.37 -19.56
CA VAL A 41 -0.74 49.27 -19.26
C VAL A 41 -1.80 49.22 -20.36
N THR A 42 -1.37 49.17 -21.62
CA THR A 42 -2.26 49.03 -22.78
C THR A 42 -2.97 47.68 -22.74
N GLY A 43 -2.24 46.60 -22.47
CA GLY A 43 -2.78 45.26 -22.31
C GLY A 43 -3.80 45.15 -21.16
N VAL A 44 -3.50 45.76 -20.01
CA VAL A 44 -4.43 45.80 -18.86
C VAL A 44 -5.68 46.64 -19.18
N LYS A 45 -5.53 47.77 -19.88
CA LYS A 45 -6.68 48.61 -20.30
C LYS A 45 -7.55 47.94 -21.35
N GLU A 46 -6.99 47.15 -22.26
CA GLU A 46 -7.74 46.38 -23.26
C GLU A 46 -8.43 45.17 -22.64
N ALA A 47 -7.75 44.45 -21.73
CA ALA A 47 -8.34 43.37 -20.93
C ALA A 47 -9.49 43.90 -20.05
N GLY A 48 -9.32 45.08 -19.43
CA GLY A 48 -10.35 45.72 -18.63
C GLY A 48 -11.56 46.18 -19.45
N ARG A 49 -11.34 46.71 -20.67
CA ARG A 49 -12.43 47.10 -21.59
C ARG A 49 -13.21 45.89 -22.13
N THR A 50 -12.52 44.82 -22.49
CA THR A 50 -13.17 43.57 -22.94
C THR A 50 -13.90 42.85 -21.80
N ALA A 51 -13.34 42.86 -20.59
CA ALA A 51 -14.02 42.37 -19.40
C ALA A 51 -15.28 43.19 -19.06
N LYS A 52 -15.26 44.51 -19.25
CA LYS A 52 -16.45 45.37 -19.05
C LYS A 52 -17.51 45.17 -20.13
N ALA A 53 -17.12 44.98 -21.38
CA ALA A 53 -18.03 44.73 -22.50
C ALA A 53 -18.68 43.33 -22.48
N ARG A 54 -18.04 42.36 -21.83
CA ARG A 54 -18.53 40.98 -21.67
C ARG A 54 -18.65 40.58 -20.20
N SER A 55 -18.98 41.54 -19.34
CA SER A 55 -18.97 41.37 -17.87
C SER A 55 -19.78 40.17 -17.40
N GLY A 56 -20.95 39.92 -18.00
CA GLY A 56 -21.76 38.73 -17.71
C GLY A 56 -21.07 37.39 -18.03
N LEU A 57 -20.33 37.31 -19.15
CA LEU A 57 -19.58 36.11 -19.54
C LEU A 57 -18.33 35.90 -18.68
N VAL A 58 -17.64 36.98 -18.31
CA VAL A 58 -16.46 36.90 -17.44
C VAL A 58 -16.86 36.50 -16.02
N ILE A 59 -17.90 37.12 -15.47
CA ILE A 59 -18.44 36.77 -14.15
C ILE A 59 -18.95 35.31 -14.16
N GLY A 60 -19.71 34.91 -15.19
CA GLY A 60 -20.17 33.53 -15.35
C GLY A 60 -19.02 32.53 -15.45
N GLY A 61 -17.97 32.85 -16.21
CA GLY A 61 -16.77 32.02 -16.36
C GLY A 61 -15.99 31.87 -15.05
N VAL A 62 -15.84 32.95 -14.27
CA VAL A 62 -15.17 32.91 -12.96
C VAL A 62 -15.97 32.08 -11.96
N ILE A 63 -17.29 32.23 -11.91
CA ILE A 63 -18.15 31.43 -11.02
C ILE A 63 -18.08 29.94 -11.39
N ALA A 64 -18.12 29.61 -12.68
CA ALA A 64 -17.97 28.24 -13.15
C ALA A 64 -16.61 27.64 -12.78
N ALA A 65 -15.52 28.40 -12.97
CA ALA A 65 -14.17 27.96 -12.59
C ALA A 65 -14.04 27.72 -11.07
N LEU A 66 -14.62 28.59 -10.25
CA LEU A 66 -14.65 28.41 -8.79
C LEU A 66 -15.47 27.19 -8.38
N ALA A 67 -16.63 26.97 -9.02
CA ALA A 67 -17.45 25.78 -8.75
C ALA A 67 -16.70 24.48 -9.11
N VAL A 68 -15.96 24.46 -10.22
CA VAL A 68 -15.10 23.34 -10.60
C VAL A 68 -13.98 23.14 -9.58
N LEU A 69 -13.29 24.21 -9.16
CA LEU A 69 -12.22 24.14 -8.17
C LEU A 69 -12.73 23.62 -6.82
N VAL A 70 -13.86 24.15 -6.33
CA VAL A 70 -14.53 23.67 -5.12
C VAL A 70 -14.94 22.22 -5.26
N GLY A 71 -15.49 21.83 -6.42
CA GLY A 71 -15.82 20.44 -6.73
C GLY A 71 -14.59 19.52 -6.64
N ILE A 72 -13.46 19.92 -7.22
CA ILE A 72 -12.19 19.18 -7.14
C ILE A 72 -11.72 19.05 -5.68
N ILE A 73 -11.74 20.14 -4.91
CA ILE A 73 -11.32 20.14 -3.49
C ILE A 73 -12.24 19.23 -2.65
N VAL A 74 -13.56 19.31 -2.84
CA VAL A 74 -14.52 18.46 -2.14
C VAL A 74 -14.31 16.99 -2.50
N ILE A 75 -14.09 16.67 -3.78
CA ILE A 75 -13.79 15.29 -4.22
C ILE A 75 -12.48 14.79 -3.61
N PHE A 76 -11.42 15.59 -3.62
CA PHE A 76 -10.13 15.21 -3.03
C PHE A 76 -10.23 15.02 -1.51
N ASN A 77 -10.87 15.94 -0.81
CA ASN A 77 -11.03 15.87 0.65
C ASN A 77 -11.94 14.70 1.05
N SER A 78 -13.05 14.49 0.33
CA SER A 78 -13.94 13.34 0.54
C SER A 78 -13.24 12.01 0.27
N ARG A 79 -12.34 11.94 -0.71
CA ARG A 79 -11.54 10.75 -0.99
C ARG A 79 -10.50 10.48 0.10
N GLN A 80 -9.88 11.51 0.67
CA GLN A 80 -8.95 11.37 1.78
C GLN A 80 -9.63 10.89 3.06
N THR A 81 -10.78 11.48 3.42
CA THR A 81 -11.56 11.05 4.60
C THR A 81 -12.14 9.65 4.43
N ALA A 82 -12.61 9.31 3.22
CA ALA A 82 -13.06 7.96 2.89
C ALA A 82 -11.91 6.95 3.01
N SER A 83 -10.73 7.25 2.47
CA SER A 83 -9.54 6.37 2.55
C SER A 83 -9.11 6.12 4.00
N ALA A 84 -9.07 7.16 4.84
CA ALA A 84 -8.75 7.02 6.27
C ALA A 84 -9.79 6.15 7.02
N THR A 85 -11.07 6.34 6.73
CA THR A 85 -12.16 5.55 7.33
C THR A 85 -12.09 4.09 6.87
N ALA A 86 -11.88 3.87 5.57
CA ALA A 86 -11.73 2.55 4.96
C ALA A 86 -10.56 1.78 5.59
N THR A 87 -9.42 2.44 5.72
CA THR A 87 -8.21 1.84 6.32
C THR A 87 -8.45 1.45 7.78
N ARG A 88 -9.18 2.28 8.54
CA ARG A 88 -9.55 1.95 9.94
C ARG A 88 -10.47 0.74 10.02
N GLN A 89 -11.45 0.63 9.13
CA GLN A 89 -12.37 -0.51 9.14
C GLN A 89 -11.68 -1.81 8.70
N LEU A 90 -10.85 -1.74 7.67
CA LEU A 90 -10.01 -2.86 7.27
C LEU A 90 -9.05 -3.28 8.40
N ALA A 91 -8.40 -2.32 9.06
CA ALA A 91 -7.54 -2.60 10.20
C ALA A 91 -8.32 -3.22 11.37
N THR A 92 -9.56 -2.80 11.60
CA THR A 92 -10.42 -3.40 12.62
C THR A 92 -10.71 -4.86 12.29
N ALA A 93 -11.10 -5.17 11.04
CA ALA A 93 -11.31 -6.54 10.58
C ALA A 93 -10.04 -7.39 10.74
N ALA A 94 -8.89 -6.89 10.27
CA ALA A 94 -7.61 -7.59 10.37
C ALA A 94 -7.21 -7.88 11.83
N ARG A 95 -7.42 -6.93 12.75
CA ARG A 95 -7.12 -7.14 14.17
C ARG A 95 -7.99 -8.20 14.82
N TYR A 96 -9.29 -8.23 14.51
CA TYR A 96 -10.14 -9.33 14.98
C TYR A 96 -9.75 -10.69 14.37
N GLU A 97 -9.23 -10.69 13.14
CA GLU A 97 -8.81 -11.93 12.50
C GLU A 97 -7.51 -12.49 13.07
N SER A 98 -6.49 -11.64 13.27
CA SER A 98 -5.12 -12.06 13.62
C SER A 98 -4.77 -11.98 15.10
N GLU A 99 -5.37 -11.04 15.84
CA GLU A 99 -4.98 -10.74 17.23
C GLU A 99 -6.02 -11.18 18.25
N ALA A 100 -7.27 -11.43 17.85
CA ALA A 100 -8.34 -11.62 18.82
C ALA A 100 -8.11 -12.85 19.70
N GLU A 101 -8.13 -12.63 21.02
CA GLU A 101 -8.06 -13.69 22.01
C GLU A 101 -9.48 -14.21 22.30
N VAL A 102 -9.63 -15.53 22.22
CA VAL A 102 -10.90 -16.21 22.47
C VAL A 102 -10.91 -16.76 23.89
N GLY A 103 -11.82 -16.27 24.72
CA GLY A 103 -11.98 -16.74 26.09
C GLY A 103 -12.78 -15.79 26.98
N ASP A 104 -12.83 -16.09 28.27
CA ASP A 104 -13.50 -15.23 29.25
C ASP A 104 -12.72 -13.90 29.39
N PRO A 105 -13.34 -12.75 29.06
CA PRO A 105 -12.68 -11.46 29.22
C PRO A 105 -12.18 -11.20 30.63
N ALA A 106 -12.87 -11.68 31.66
CA ALA A 106 -12.46 -11.48 33.04
C ALA A 106 -11.17 -12.24 33.37
N LEU A 107 -10.94 -13.39 32.75
CA LEU A 107 -9.72 -14.18 32.92
C LEU A 107 -8.55 -13.61 32.10
N LEU A 108 -8.83 -13.18 30.87
CA LEU A 108 -7.81 -12.68 29.94
C LEU A 108 -7.31 -11.27 30.31
N LEU A 109 -8.16 -10.41 30.87
CA LEU A 109 -7.76 -9.09 31.38
C LEU A 109 -7.03 -9.18 32.73
N GLY A 110 -7.25 -10.26 33.50
CA GLY A 110 -6.72 -10.41 34.85
C GLY A 110 -7.02 -9.20 35.75
N ALA A 111 -6.06 -8.83 36.60
CA ALA A 111 -6.17 -7.65 37.48
C ALA A 111 -5.93 -6.31 36.76
N ASN A 112 -5.50 -6.34 35.50
CA ASN A 112 -5.22 -5.14 34.72
C ASN A 112 -6.52 -4.56 34.16
N LYS A 113 -6.99 -3.45 34.75
CA LYS A 113 -8.15 -2.68 34.27
C LYS A 113 -7.85 -1.81 33.04
N GLY A 114 -6.72 -2.02 32.37
CA GLY A 114 -6.33 -1.31 31.16
C GLY A 114 -7.15 -1.76 29.95
N LYS A 115 -7.14 -0.98 28.87
CA LYS A 115 -7.69 -1.45 27.58
C LYS A 115 -6.83 -2.63 27.10
N PRO A 116 -7.42 -3.77 26.72
CA PRO A 116 -6.65 -4.90 26.23
C PRO A 116 -5.91 -4.50 24.95
N VAL A 117 -4.69 -5.01 24.78
CA VAL A 117 -3.86 -4.72 23.62
C VAL A 117 -4.49 -5.33 22.37
N ALA A 118 -5.03 -6.54 22.48
CA ALA A 118 -5.79 -7.24 21.46
C ALA A 118 -7.31 -7.21 21.73
N PRO A 119 -8.16 -7.37 20.70
CA PRO A 119 -9.58 -7.61 20.93
C PRO A 119 -9.80 -8.91 21.70
N ILE A 120 -10.76 -8.93 22.62
CA ILE A 120 -11.15 -10.14 23.35
C ILE A 120 -12.59 -10.47 22.98
N VAL A 121 -12.83 -11.72 22.61
CA VAL A 121 -14.15 -12.25 22.20
C VAL A 121 -14.41 -13.57 22.94
N LYS A 122 -15.68 -13.89 23.18
CA LYS A 122 -16.05 -15.07 23.98
C LYS A 122 -15.80 -16.37 23.25
N ASP A 123 -16.08 -16.37 21.95
CA ASP A 123 -15.99 -17.53 21.08
C ASP A 123 -15.64 -17.13 19.65
N GLU A 124 -15.37 -18.14 18.83
CA GLU A 124 -15.05 -17.99 17.41
C GLU A 124 -16.20 -17.42 16.57
N ALA A 125 -17.45 -17.62 17.00
CA ALA A 125 -18.61 -17.07 16.30
C ALA A 125 -18.68 -15.55 16.51
N GLU A 126 -18.42 -15.07 17.72
CA GLU A 126 -18.32 -13.64 18.03
C GLU A 126 -17.14 -12.99 17.29
N ARG A 127 -15.98 -13.67 17.21
CA ARG A 127 -14.85 -13.23 16.39
C ARG A 127 -15.24 -13.02 14.94
N THR A 128 -15.89 -14.02 14.35
CA THR A 128 -16.35 -14.01 12.95
C THR A 128 -17.39 -12.91 12.71
N ALA A 129 -18.34 -12.74 13.62
CA ALA A 129 -19.34 -11.68 13.55
C ALA A 129 -18.70 -10.27 13.62
N ALA A 130 -17.68 -10.08 14.47
CA ALA A 130 -16.95 -8.82 14.58
C ALA A 130 -16.16 -8.49 13.30
N VAL A 131 -15.49 -9.49 12.70
CA VAL A 131 -14.82 -9.34 11.39
C VAL A 131 -15.83 -8.94 10.32
N ASN A 132 -16.92 -9.70 10.18
CA ASN A 132 -17.94 -9.44 9.16
C ASN A 132 -18.56 -8.05 9.32
N LYS A 133 -18.87 -7.65 10.55
CA LYS A 133 -19.38 -6.30 10.83
C LYS A 133 -18.41 -5.21 10.36
N ALA A 134 -17.11 -5.34 10.65
CA ALA A 134 -16.11 -4.36 10.22
C ALA A 134 -15.98 -4.31 8.68
N LEU A 135 -16.11 -5.45 7.99
CA LEU A 135 -16.11 -5.51 6.53
C LEU A 135 -17.39 -4.93 5.92
N ASP A 136 -18.55 -5.12 6.54
CA ASP A 136 -19.80 -4.52 6.09
C ASP A 136 -19.78 -2.98 6.26
N GLU A 137 -19.21 -2.49 7.36
CA GLU A 137 -18.98 -1.05 7.57
C GLU A 137 -17.96 -0.47 6.58
N LEU A 138 -16.93 -1.25 6.22
CA LEU A 138 -15.96 -0.89 5.17
C LEU A 138 -16.64 -0.73 3.81
N ASP A 139 -17.47 -1.69 3.41
CA ASP A 139 -18.19 -1.62 2.14
C ASP A 139 -19.18 -0.45 2.10
N ALA A 140 -19.92 -0.23 3.19
CA ALA A 140 -20.88 0.86 3.29
C ALA A 140 -20.22 2.25 3.20
N SER A 141 -19.00 2.41 3.73
CA SER A 141 -18.33 3.72 3.81
C SER A 141 -17.29 3.97 2.73
N ALA A 142 -16.80 2.93 2.07
CA ALA A 142 -15.65 3.03 1.18
C ALA A 142 -15.65 2.02 0.02
N ALA A 143 -16.84 1.67 -0.48
CA ALA A 143 -16.99 0.85 -1.67
C ALA A 143 -16.07 1.32 -2.83
N GLY A 144 -15.35 0.38 -3.43
CA GLY A 144 -14.47 0.65 -4.57
C GLY A 144 -13.10 1.23 -4.23
N THR A 145 -12.76 1.44 -2.95
CA THR A 145 -11.39 1.75 -2.52
C THR A 145 -10.50 0.52 -2.50
N ASP A 146 -9.18 0.71 -2.52
CA ASP A 146 -8.21 -0.38 -2.37
C ASP A 146 -8.43 -1.15 -1.06
N ALA A 147 -8.76 -0.45 0.03
CA ALA A 147 -9.08 -1.09 1.30
C ALA A 147 -10.30 -2.01 1.20
N ALA A 148 -11.36 -1.62 0.48
CA ALA A 148 -12.51 -2.49 0.23
C ALA A 148 -12.14 -3.71 -0.64
N GLN A 149 -11.23 -3.56 -1.61
CA GLN A 149 -10.72 -4.70 -2.38
C GLN A 149 -9.95 -5.69 -1.49
N VAL A 150 -9.11 -5.20 -0.58
CA VAL A 150 -8.43 -6.07 0.39
C VAL A 150 -9.44 -6.69 1.37
N GLY A 151 -10.46 -5.94 1.80
CA GLY A 151 -11.55 -6.44 2.62
C GLY A 151 -12.30 -7.61 1.97
N ALA A 152 -12.47 -7.59 0.65
CA ALA A 152 -13.05 -8.71 -0.09
C ALA A 152 -12.20 -10.00 0.01
N LEU A 153 -10.86 -9.90 0.06
CA LEU A 153 -9.99 -11.07 0.29
C LEU A 153 -10.14 -11.63 1.70
N VAL A 154 -10.27 -10.76 2.70
CA VAL A 154 -10.55 -11.17 4.10
C VAL A 154 -11.90 -11.89 4.15
N ARG A 155 -12.92 -11.35 3.50
CA ARG A 155 -14.24 -11.99 3.40
C ARG A 155 -14.16 -13.35 2.70
N ALA A 156 -13.40 -13.46 1.61
CA ALA A 156 -13.20 -14.72 0.89
C ALA A 156 -12.55 -15.81 1.77
N SER A 157 -11.53 -15.45 2.54
CA SER A 157 -10.91 -16.35 3.54
C SER A 157 -11.92 -16.79 4.60
N GLY A 158 -12.74 -15.86 5.10
CA GLY A 158 -13.83 -16.17 6.03
C GLY A 158 -14.85 -17.15 5.46
N LEU A 159 -15.23 -17.01 4.19
CA LEU A 159 -16.15 -17.94 3.50
C LEU A 159 -15.55 -19.34 3.37
N LEU A 160 -14.26 -19.48 3.07
CA LEU A 160 -13.60 -20.79 3.06
C LEU A 160 -13.66 -21.47 4.43
N ARG A 161 -13.36 -20.72 5.50
CA ARG A 161 -13.45 -21.23 6.87
C ARG A 161 -14.88 -21.63 7.26
N ALA A 162 -15.87 -20.93 6.74
CA ALA A 162 -17.29 -21.24 6.93
C ALA A 162 -17.79 -22.42 6.07
N GLY A 163 -16.95 -23.00 5.21
CA GLY A 163 -17.34 -24.09 4.33
C GLY A 163 -18.13 -23.64 3.10
N ASP A 164 -18.04 -22.37 2.70
CA ASP A 164 -18.58 -21.84 1.44
C ASP A 164 -17.44 -21.54 0.44
N PRO A 165 -16.87 -22.58 -0.19
CA PRO A 165 -15.79 -22.38 -1.14
C PRO A 165 -16.25 -21.76 -2.46
N ALA A 166 -17.53 -21.89 -2.82
CA ALA A 166 -18.08 -21.27 -4.03
C ALA A 166 -18.19 -19.74 -3.87
N GLY A 167 -18.68 -19.27 -2.72
CA GLY A 167 -18.68 -17.84 -2.38
C GLY A 167 -17.27 -17.26 -2.30
N ALA A 168 -16.32 -18.00 -1.71
CA ALA A 168 -14.93 -17.59 -1.66
C ALA A 168 -14.28 -17.48 -3.05
N GLU A 169 -14.47 -18.48 -3.92
CA GLU A 169 -14.00 -18.46 -5.29
C GLU A 169 -14.49 -17.22 -6.05
N ALA A 170 -15.77 -16.88 -5.90
CA ALA A 170 -16.34 -15.70 -6.55
C ALA A 170 -15.60 -14.42 -6.15
N LEU A 171 -15.34 -14.23 -4.85
CA LEU A 171 -14.63 -13.05 -4.34
C LEU A 171 -13.15 -13.02 -4.77
N TYR A 172 -12.44 -14.15 -4.74
CA TYR A 172 -11.06 -14.20 -5.23
C TYR A 172 -10.96 -13.88 -6.72
N ARG A 173 -11.87 -14.41 -7.54
CA ARG A 173 -11.93 -14.12 -8.98
C ARG A 173 -12.26 -12.66 -9.24
N GLU A 174 -13.21 -12.09 -8.49
CA GLU A 174 -13.54 -10.67 -8.58
C GLU A 174 -12.32 -9.80 -8.26
N PHE A 175 -11.60 -10.12 -7.19
CA PHE A 175 -10.37 -9.43 -6.84
C PHE A 175 -9.34 -9.52 -7.96
N LEU A 176 -9.06 -10.73 -8.48
CA LEU A 176 -8.09 -10.94 -9.57
C LEU A 176 -8.47 -10.22 -10.87
N GLY A 177 -9.77 -10.04 -11.13
CA GLY A 177 -10.28 -9.30 -12.29
C GLY A 177 -10.15 -7.77 -12.16
N LYS A 178 -10.10 -7.26 -10.92
CA LYS A 178 -9.98 -5.81 -10.64
C LYS A 178 -8.55 -5.38 -10.30
N ALA A 179 -7.78 -6.27 -9.68
CA ALA A 179 -6.43 -5.99 -9.25
C ALA A 179 -5.49 -5.82 -10.45
N GLY A 180 -4.74 -4.72 -10.47
CA GLY A 180 -3.68 -4.53 -11.46
C GLY A 180 -2.56 -5.55 -11.29
N ALA A 181 -1.79 -5.82 -12.36
CA ALA A 181 -0.71 -6.81 -12.38
C ALA A 181 0.39 -6.60 -11.32
N GLY A 182 0.51 -5.40 -10.76
CA GLY A 182 1.45 -5.08 -9.67
C GLY A 182 0.84 -5.08 -8.28
N HIS A 183 -0.41 -5.51 -8.10
CA HIS A 183 -1.06 -5.46 -6.80
C HIS A 183 -0.36 -6.43 -5.83
N PRO A 184 0.06 -5.99 -4.62
CA PRO A 184 0.90 -6.79 -3.73
C PRO A 184 0.23 -8.09 -3.28
N LEU A 185 -1.11 -8.13 -3.20
CA LEU A 185 -1.88 -9.30 -2.77
C LEU A 185 -2.34 -10.25 -3.89
N LEU A 186 -1.81 -10.13 -5.12
CA LEU A 186 -2.16 -11.08 -6.18
C LEU A 186 -1.81 -12.52 -5.81
N TYR A 187 -0.69 -12.74 -5.12
CA TYR A 187 -0.26 -14.07 -4.71
C TYR A 187 -1.29 -14.70 -3.75
N ALA A 188 -1.74 -13.94 -2.75
CA ALA A 188 -2.70 -14.39 -1.74
C ALA A 188 -4.07 -14.70 -2.37
N ALA A 189 -4.51 -13.88 -3.33
CA ALA A 189 -5.77 -14.11 -4.03
C ALA A 189 -5.73 -15.37 -4.90
N ARG A 190 -4.60 -15.64 -5.58
CA ARG A 190 -4.43 -16.86 -6.39
C ARG A 190 -4.33 -18.10 -5.51
N GLU A 191 -3.61 -18.04 -4.40
CA GLU A 191 -3.55 -19.15 -3.44
C GLU A 191 -4.93 -19.45 -2.87
N GLY A 192 -5.65 -18.41 -2.40
CA GLY A 192 -7.01 -18.56 -1.90
C GLY A 192 -7.97 -19.15 -2.93
N LEU A 193 -7.84 -18.75 -4.20
CA LEU A 193 -8.61 -19.35 -5.29
C LEU A 193 -8.28 -20.83 -5.51
N ALA A 194 -6.99 -21.20 -5.43
CA ALA A 194 -6.58 -22.61 -5.51
C ALA A 194 -7.20 -23.43 -4.35
N PHE A 195 -7.19 -22.90 -3.12
CA PHE A 195 -7.84 -23.55 -1.98
C PHE A 195 -9.35 -23.66 -2.14
N ALA A 196 -10.00 -22.62 -2.67
CA ALA A 196 -11.43 -22.64 -2.93
C ALA A 196 -11.82 -23.72 -3.95
N ARG A 197 -11.06 -23.84 -5.04
CA ARG A 197 -11.27 -24.91 -6.02
C ARG A 197 -10.99 -26.29 -5.45
N GLU A 198 -9.91 -26.43 -4.68
CA GLU A 198 -9.58 -27.70 -4.04
C GLU A 198 -10.67 -28.14 -3.05
N ALA A 199 -11.24 -27.22 -2.26
CA ALA A 199 -12.34 -27.49 -1.35
C ALA A 199 -13.61 -27.95 -2.10
N GLN A 200 -13.79 -27.49 -3.33
CA GLN A 200 -14.84 -27.96 -4.26
C GLN A 200 -14.46 -29.25 -5.00
N ASN A 201 -13.31 -29.85 -4.70
CA ASN A 201 -12.75 -31.02 -5.39
C ASN A 201 -12.42 -30.78 -6.88
N ASP A 202 -12.33 -29.51 -7.31
CA ASP A 202 -11.78 -29.11 -8.61
C ASP A 202 -10.25 -29.06 -8.53
N LEU A 203 -9.65 -30.25 -8.45
CA LEU A 203 -8.21 -30.40 -8.27
C LEU A 203 -7.41 -29.91 -9.49
N ASP A 204 -7.93 -30.11 -10.70
CA ASP A 204 -7.27 -29.65 -11.93
C ASP A 204 -7.30 -28.11 -12.04
N GLY A 205 -8.43 -27.48 -11.69
CA GLY A 205 -8.51 -26.04 -11.61
C GLY A 205 -7.60 -25.46 -10.53
N ALA A 206 -7.50 -26.10 -9.36
CA ALA A 206 -6.57 -25.68 -8.31
C ALA A 206 -5.11 -25.74 -8.77
N LEU A 207 -4.71 -26.81 -9.48
CA LEU A 207 -3.37 -26.93 -10.07
C LEU A 207 -3.08 -25.83 -11.10
N ALA A 208 -4.06 -25.45 -11.92
CA ALA A 208 -3.88 -24.38 -12.91
C ALA A 208 -3.60 -23.00 -12.25
N GLU A 209 -4.27 -22.69 -11.15
CA GLU A 209 -4.02 -21.46 -10.39
C GLU A 209 -2.64 -21.49 -9.71
N LEU A 210 -2.24 -22.64 -9.15
CA LEU A 210 -0.92 -22.81 -8.56
C LEU A 210 0.21 -22.78 -9.59
N GLU A 211 -0.01 -23.26 -10.82
CA GLU A 211 0.95 -23.12 -11.92
C GLU A 211 1.19 -21.64 -12.24
N THR A 212 0.10 -20.86 -12.32
CA THR A 212 0.18 -19.42 -12.54
C THR A 212 0.89 -18.71 -11.39
N LEU A 213 0.60 -19.13 -10.15
CA LEU A 213 1.23 -18.59 -8.94
C LEU A 213 2.72 -18.93 -8.84
N ALA A 214 3.11 -20.15 -9.23
CA ALA A 214 4.49 -20.59 -9.23
C ALA A 214 5.38 -19.78 -10.18
N GLY A 215 4.80 -19.26 -11.27
CA GLY A 215 5.46 -18.34 -12.18
C GLY A 215 6.83 -18.83 -12.67
N GLN A 216 7.79 -17.92 -12.77
CA GLN A 216 9.16 -18.23 -13.15
C GLN A 216 10.03 -18.56 -11.93
N LYS A 217 11.15 -19.24 -12.15
CA LYS A 217 12.15 -19.51 -11.11
C LYS A 217 12.56 -18.20 -10.40
N GLY A 218 12.57 -18.23 -9.07
CA GLY A 218 12.86 -17.07 -8.22
C GLY A 218 11.67 -16.16 -7.94
N ALA A 219 10.47 -16.47 -8.44
CA ALA A 219 9.25 -15.77 -8.02
C ALA A 219 9.02 -15.95 -6.50
N PHE A 220 8.55 -14.89 -5.84
CA PHE A 220 8.42 -14.79 -4.39
C PHE A 220 7.70 -15.98 -3.74
N TYR A 221 6.63 -16.47 -4.36
CA TYR A 221 5.72 -17.46 -3.78
C TYR A 221 5.85 -18.86 -4.39
N ARG A 222 6.90 -19.08 -5.19
CA ARG A 222 7.05 -20.28 -6.00
C ARG A 222 7.33 -21.53 -5.17
N ASP A 223 8.05 -21.41 -4.07
CA ASP A 223 8.31 -22.51 -3.15
C ASP A 223 6.99 -23.10 -2.60
N MET A 224 6.12 -22.25 -2.05
CA MET A 224 4.81 -22.65 -1.55
C MET A 224 3.93 -23.20 -2.68
N ALA A 225 3.93 -22.57 -3.86
CA ALA A 225 3.15 -23.07 -4.99
C ALA A 225 3.59 -24.48 -5.45
N LEU A 226 4.89 -24.76 -5.50
CA LEU A 226 5.41 -26.09 -5.82
C LEU A 226 5.01 -27.12 -4.77
N TRP A 227 5.13 -26.79 -3.48
CA TRP A 227 4.65 -27.64 -2.40
C TRP A 227 3.16 -27.99 -2.54
N GLN A 228 2.31 -26.98 -2.72
CA GLN A 228 0.86 -27.16 -2.84
C GLN A 228 0.50 -28.01 -4.08
N LYS A 229 1.22 -27.82 -5.20
CA LYS A 229 1.04 -28.66 -6.40
C LYS A 229 1.33 -30.13 -6.11
N GLY A 230 2.44 -30.42 -5.45
CA GLY A 230 2.79 -31.79 -5.06
C GLY A 230 1.69 -32.42 -4.19
N ARG A 231 1.22 -31.70 -3.17
CA ARG A 231 0.14 -32.17 -2.28
C ARG A 231 -1.15 -32.48 -3.04
N ILE A 232 -1.54 -31.63 -3.99
CA ILE A 232 -2.75 -31.86 -4.79
C ILE A 232 -2.57 -33.05 -5.74
N LEU A 233 -1.40 -33.22 -6.34
CA LEU A 233 -1.09 -34.39 -7.19
C LEU A 233 -1.14 -35.69 -6.40
N GLU A 234 -0.64 -35.71 -5.16
CA GLU A 234 -0.81 -36.85 -4.25
C GLU A 234 -2.28 -37.15 -3.98
N ARG A 235 -3.11 -36.13 -3.72
CA ARG A 235 -4.56 -36.29 -3.53
C ARG A 235 -5.25 -36.84 -4.78
N GLN A 236 -4.72 -36.56 -5.96
CA GLN A 236 -5.17 -37.16 -7.23
C GLN A 236 -4.66 -38.60 -7.45
N GLY A 237 -3.85 -39.16 -6.54
CA GLY A 237 -3.20 -40.46 -6.70
C GLY A 237 -2.03 -40.46 -7.71
N LYS A 238 -1.56 -39.29 -8.13
CA LYS A 238 -0.47 -39.11 -9.10
C LYS A 238 0.87 -38.97 -8.39
N THR A 239 1.25 -39.98 -7.60
CA THR A 239 2.44 -39.94 -6.74
C THR A 239 3.74 -39.64 -7.49
N GLU A 240 3.94 -40.23 -8.67
CA GLU A 240 5.15 -39.97 -9.46
C GLU A 240 5.24 -38.50 -9.92
N ALA A 241 4.12 -37.93 -10.36
CA ALA A 241 4.07 -36.51 -10.73
C ALA A 241 4.30 -35.60 -9.51
N ALA A 242 3.78 -35.99 -8.33
CA ALA A 242 4.07 -35.26 -7.10
C ALA A 242 5.56 -35.29 -6.75
N LEU A 243 6.21 -36.46 -6.86
CA LEU A 243 7.65 -36.62 -6.66
C LEU A 243 8.47 -35.78 -7.65
N GLU A 244 8.06 -35.69 -8.91
CA GLU A 244 8.69 -34.79 -9.88
C GLU A 244 8.64 -33.32 -9.41
N VAL A 245 7.50 -32.87 -8.90
CA VAL A 245 7.35 -31.52 -8.35
C VAL A 245 8.20 -31.30 -7.10
N TYR A 246 8.28 -32.28 -6.19
CA TYR A 246 9.14 -32.18 -5.00
C TYR A 246 10.63 -32.21 -5.36
N ARG A 247 11.04 -33.00 -6.36
CA ARG A 247 12.41 -32.98 -6.89
C ARG A 247 12.74 -31.64 -7.54
N GLN A 248 11.79 -31.04 -8.25
CA GLN A 248 11.91 -29.67 -8.74
C GLN A 248 12.08 -28.67 -7.59
N TYR A 249 11.26 -28.79 -6.54
CA TYR A 249 11.38 -27.94 -5.36
C TYR A 249 12.80 -27.98 -4.80
N ILE A 250 13.35 -29.16 -4.50
CA ILE A 250 14.67 -29.26 -3.85
C ILE A 250 15.83 -28.85 -4.75
N ALA A 251 15.63 -28.85 -6.08
CA ALA A 251 16.60 -28.33 -7.04
C ALA A 251 16.59 -26.79 -7.12
N GLU A 252 15.46 -26.16 -6.83
CA GLU A 252 15.31 -24.70 -6.82
C GLU A 252 15.49 -24.09 -5.42
N TYR A 253 15.12 -24.83 -4.38
CA TYR A 253 15.12 -24.47 -2.97
C TYR A 253 15.81 -25.58 -2.16
N PRO A 254 17.16 -25.61 -2.13
CA PRO A 254 17.89 -26.63 -1.38
C PRO A 254 17.48 -26.67 0.10
N LEU A 255 17.27 -27.86 0.67
CA LEU A 255 16.70 -28.02 2.02
C LEU A 255 17.65 -27.64 3.16
N GLN A 256 18.78 -27.00 2.86
CA GLN A 256 19.70 -26.39 3.82
C GLN A 256 19.43 -24.88 3.95
N GLN A 257 18.70 -24.29 3.01
CA GLN A 257 18.34 -22.88 3.01
C GLN A 257 16.88 -22.71 3.44
N PRO A 258 16.57 -21.69 4.27
CA PRO A 258 15.21 -21.45 4.70
C PRO A 258 14.32 -21.10 3.50
N SER A 259 13.20 -21.79 3.38
CA SER A 259 12.10 -21.50 2.46
C SER A 259 10.77 -21.80 3.14
N ILE A 260 9.68 -21.21 2.66
CA ILE A 260 8.39 -21.24 3.35
C ILE A 260 7.87 -22.68 3.49
N ALA A 261 8.07 -23.52 2.47
CA ALA A 261 7.59 -24.91 2.45
C ALA A 261 8.68 -25.97 2.71
N GLN A 262 9.88 -25.57 3.14
CA GLN A 262 11.05 -26.44 3.29
C GLN A 262 10.76 -27.68 4.14
N ASN A 263 10.16 -27.46 5.32
CA ASN A 263 9.91 -28.52 6.30
C ASN A 263 8.87 -29.51 5.80
N GLU A 264 7.82 -29.00 5.13
CA GLU A 264 6.74 -29.83 4.59
C GLU A 264 7.23 -30.71 3.44
N VAL A 265 8.01 -30.13 2.51
CA VAL A 265 8.60 -30.89 1.40
C VAL A 265 9.59 -31.94 1.91
N ARG A 266 10.44 -31.59 2.89
CA ARG A 266 11.35 -32.56 3.52
C ARG A 266 10.57 -33.73 4.10
N LYS A 267 9.57 -33.46 4.94
CA LYS A 267 8.72 -34.48 5.57
C LYS A 267 8.09 -35.39 4.52
N ARG A 268 7.57 -34.82 3.42
CA ARG A 268 6.98 -35.65 2.36
C ARG A 268 7.97 -36.49 1.59
N LEU A 269 9.17 -35.97 1.31
CA LEU A 269 10.23 -36.76 0.69
C LEU A 269 10.73 -37.87 1.63
N GLU A 270 10.79 -37.66 2.94
CA GLU A 270 11.11 -38.72 3.91
C GLU A 270 10.10 -39.87 3.86
N GLU A 271 8.83 -39.57 3.60
CA GLU A 271 7.77 -40.57 3.49
C GLU A 271 7.74 -41.27 2.12
N LEU A 272 7.95 -40.52 1.03
CA LEU A 272 7.70 -41.00 -0.33
C LEU A 272 8.95 -41.39 -1.12
N ASP A 273 10.09 -40.71 -0.91
CA ASP A 273 11.35 -40.95 -1.60
C ASP A 273 12.55 -40.58 -0.70
N PRO A 274 12.87 -41.41 0.33
CA PRO A 274 13.97 -41.13 1.24
C PRO A 274 15.32 -40.99 0.54
N GLN A 275 15.49 -41.61 -0.63
CA GLN A 275 16.73 -41.57 -1.40
C GLN A 275 16.98 -40.18 -2.00
N ALA A 276 15.92 -39.41 -2.31
CA ALA A 276 16.04 -38.02 -2.73
C ALA A 276 16.70 -37.12 -1.66
N LEU A 277 16.68 -37.55 -0.39
CA LEU A 277 17.28 -36.83 0.74
C LEU A 277 18.70 -37.28 1.07
N ALA A 278 19.20 -38.37 0.50
CA ALA A 278 20.53 -38.91 0.83
C ALA A 278 21.68 -37.93 0.50
N GLY A 279 21.47 -36.99 -0.42
CA GLY A 279 22.42 -35.90 -0.74
C GLY A 279 22.15 -34.58 0.00
N GLN A 280 21.16 -34.53 0.88
CA GLN A 280 20.71 -33.31 1.57
C GLN A 280 21.09 -33.41 3.06
N PRO A 281 22.02 -32.58 3.57
CA PRO A 281 22.31 -32.54 4.99
C PRO A 281 21.05 -32.35 5.86
N ALA A 282 21.07 -32.94 7.06
CA ALA A 282 20.09 -32.65 8.10
C ALA A 282 20.05 -31.13 8.35
N PRO A 283 18.87 -30.55 8.68
CA PRO A 283 18.81 -29.13 8.97
C PRO A 283 19.73 -28.84 10.15
N GLU A 284 20.64 -27.87 10.00
CA GLU A 284 21.25 -27.25 11.18
C GLU A 284 20.10 -26.70 12.02
N SER A 285 20.14 -26.98 13.33
CA SER A 285 19.06 -26.77 14.30
C SER A 285 18.25 -25.49 14.04
N PRO A 286 16.92 -25.52 14.29
CA PRO A 286 16.09 -24.33 14.14
C PRO A 286 16.74 -23.17 14.89
N ILE A 287 16.79 -22.01 14.22
CA ILE A 287 17.28 -20.73 14.74
C ILE A 287 16.99 -20.67 16.24
N GLN A 288 18.04 -20.81 17.05
CA GLN A 288 17.97 -20.44 18.46
C GLN A 288 17.52 -18.98 18.46
N MET A 289 16.26 -18.77 18.80
CA MET A 289 15.76 -17.47 19.22
C MET A 289 16.76 -16.96 20.24
N MET A 290 17.44 -15.87 19.88
CA MET A 290 18.42 -15.13 20.66
C MET A 290 18.34 -15.46 22.16
N ASP A 291 19.43 -16.01 22.69
CA ASP A 291 19.70 -16.02 24.12
C ASP A 291 19.30 -14.66 24.71
N ALA A 292 18.32 -14.67 25.59
CA ALA A 292 18.01 -13.52 26.42
C ALA A 292 19.26 -13.21 27.25
N PRO A 293 19.78 -11.96 27.24
CA PRO A 293 20.96 -11.64 28.03
C PRO A 293 20.58 -11.61 29.51
N GLY A 294 21.17 -12.54 30.27
CA GLY A 294 21.45 -12.37 31.69
C GLY A 294 20.30 -12.60 32.66
N ALA A 295 20.16 -13.83 33.14
CA ALA A 295 19.69 -14.08 34.50
C ALA A 295 20.90 -14.49 35.37
N PRO A 296 21.18 -13.81 36.50
CA PRO A 296 22.22 -14.25 37.42
C PRO A 296 21.73 -15.47 38.20
N THR A 297 22.51 -16.55 38.16
CA THR A 297 22.37 -17.72 39.05
C THR A 297 22.83 -17.41 40.48
N PRO A 298 22.32 -18.16 41.49
CA PRO A 298 22.15 -17.73 42.88
C PRO A 298 23.43 -17.46 43.69
#